data_AF-A0A1U8ACZ9-F1
#
_entry.id   AF-A0A1U8ACZ9-F1
#
_cell.length_a   1.000
_cell.length_b   1.000
_cell.length_c   1.000
_cell.angle_alpha   90.00
_cell.angle_beta   90.00
_cell.angle_gamma   90.00
#
_symmetry.space_group_name_H-M   'P 1'
#
loop_
_entity.id
_entity.type
_entity.pdbx_description
1 polymer ?
#
loop_
_entity_poly.entity_id
_entity_poly.type
_entity_poly.pdbx_seq_one_letter_code
_entity_poly.pdbx_strand_id
1 'polypeptide(L)' 'MQNEEGQNMDLYIPRKCSATNRLITSKDHASVQINIGHLDENGIYTGHFTTFALCGFVRAQYLVLWFQVLLSNSFGLALY' A
#
# COMPACT_ATOMS: atom_id res chain seq x y z
N MET A 1 22.12 -6.68 -4.47
CA MET A 1 23.58 -6.72 -4.29
C MET A 1 24.20 -6.96 -5.66
N GLN A 2 25.18 -6.12 -6.02
CA GLN A 2 25.90 -6.24 -7.29
C GLN A 2 27.33 -6.67 -6.97
N ASN A 3 27.84 -7.65 -7.71
CA ASN A 3 29.26 -8.01 -7.66
C ASN A 3 30.13 -6.92 -8.29
N GLU A 4 31.45 -7.01 -8.10
CA GLU A 4 32.43 -6.13 -8.76
C GLU A 4 32.36 -6.22 -10.30
N GLU A 5 31.83 -7.31 -10.85
CA GLU A 5 31.57 -7.49 -12.29
C GLU A 5 30.23 -6.90 -12.77
N GLY A 6 29.53 -6.14 -11.92
CA GLY A 6 28.26 -5.48 -12.25
C GLY A 6 27.06 -6.43 -12.38
N GLN A 7 27.24 -7.71 -12.08
CA GLN A 7 26.18 -8.71 -12.12
C GLN A 7 25.32 -8.64 -10.85
N ASN A 8 24.00 -8.55 -11.02
CA ASN A 8 23.04 -8.47 -9.92
C ASN A 8 22.80 -9.88 -9.34
N MET A 9 23.25 -10.11 -8.11
CA MET A 9 23.17 -11.40 -7.42
C MET A 9 21.84 -11.63 -6.67
N ASP A 10 20.86 -10.73 -6.81
CA ASP A 10 19.59 -10.85 -6.10
C ASP A 10 18.67 -11.88 -6.77
N LEU A 11 18.15 -12.84 -5.98
CA LEU A 11 17.18 -13.84 -6.48
C LEU A 11 15.88 -13.19 -7.00
N TYR A 12 15.42 -12.11 -6.38
CA TYR A 12 14.29 -11.30 -6.84
C TYR A 12 14.31 -9.94 -6.15
N ILE A 13 13.73 -8.93 -6.80
CA ILE A 13 13.52 -7.62 -6.21
C ILE A 13 12.06 -7.54 -5.73
N PRO A 14 11.79 -7.50 -4.42
CA PRO A 14 10.43 -7.46 -3.89
C PRO A 14 9.72 -6.15 -4.25
N ARG A 15 8.38 -6.21 -4.32
CA ARG A 15 7.54 -5.03 -4.53
C ARG A 15 7.51 -4.16 -3.27
N LYS A 16 7.47 -2.85 -3.46
CA LYS A 16 7.31 -1.87 -2.37
C LYS A 16 5.85 -1.50 -2.20
N CYS A 17 5.41 -1.37 -0.95
CA CYS A 17 4.10 -0.85 -0.61
C CYS A 17 4.00 0.63 -1.00
N SER A 18 2.95 1.00 -1.74
CA SER A 18 2.72 2.39 -2.17
C SER A 18 2.40 3.35 -1.01
N ALA A 19 1.86 2.84 0.10
CA ALA A 19 1.47 3.66 1.24
C ALA A 19 2.60 3.90 2.26
N THR A 20 3.44 2.89 2.52
CA THR A 20 4.44 2.93 3.59
C THR A 20 5.87 2.76 3.09
N ASN A 21 6.08 2.59 1.79
CA ASN A 21 7.37 2.28 1.16
C ASN A 21 8.09 1.04 1.73
N ARG A 22 7.40 0.24 2.53
CA ARG A 22 7.92 -1.00 3.10
C ARG A 22 7.96 -2.10 2.04
N LEU A 23 9.00 -2.93 2.07
CA LEU A 23 9.11 -4.10 1.22
C LEU A 23 8.03 -5.13 1.61
N ILE A 24 7.32 -5.65 0.61
CA ILE A 24 6.36 -6.74 0.80
C ILE A 24 7.14 -8.05 0.74
N THR A 25 7.10 -8.83 1.83
CA THR A 25 7.79 -10.11 1.90
C THR A 25 6.92 -11.23 1.32
N SER A 26 7.53 -12.35 0.91
CA SER A 26 6.80 -13.48 0.34
C SER A 26 5.79 -14.14 1.31
N LYS A 27 5.92 -13.90 2.62
CA LYS A 27 5.03 -14.46 3.66
C LYS A 27 3.84 -13.54 3.97
N ASP A 28 3.79 -12.33 3.40
CA ASP A 28 2.71 -11.38 3.61
C ASP A 28 1.48 -11.71 2.75
N HIS A 29 0.72 -12.73 3.16
CA HIS A 29 -0.53 -13.14 2.49
C HIS A 29 -1.65 -12.09 2.56
N ALA A 30 -1.51 -11.11 3.45
CA ALA A 30 -2.44 -9.98 3.55
C ALA A 30 -2.11 -8.85 2.55
N SER A 31 -1.02 -8.95 1.78
CA SER A 31 -0.72 -7.98 0.74
C SER A 31 -1.70 -8.13 -0.43
N VAL A 32 -2.15 -6.99 -0.96
CA VAL A 32 -3.10 -6.95 -2.07
C VAL A 32 -2.62 -5.96 -3.11
N GLN A 33 -2.97 -6.23 -4.36
CA GLN A 33 -2.75 -5.34 -5.48
C GLN A 33 -4.11 -4.84 -5.94
N ILE A 34 -4.29 -3.52 -5.92
CA ILE A 34 -5.53 -2.86 -6.33
C ILE A 34 -5.24 -2.15 -7.64
N ASN A 35 -6.02 -2.47 -8.67
CA ASN A 35 -5.96 -1.77 -9.94
C ASN A 35 -7.13 -0.79 -10.00
N ILE A 36 -6.82 0.50 -10.08
CA ILE A 36 -7.81 1.56 -10.24
C ILE A 36 -7.87 1.90 -11.72
N GLY A 37 -9.03 1.66 -12.32
CA GLY A 37 -9.26 2.01 -13.71
C GLY A 37 -9.41 3.51 -13.90
N HIS A 38 -8.70 4.07 -14.87
CA HIS A 38 -8.93 5.45 -15.30
C HIS A 38 -10.18 5.52 -16.18
N LEU A 39 -10.94 6.60 -16.00
CA LEU A 39 -12.18 6.87 -16.69
C LEU A 39 -11.96 8.08 -17.60
N ASP A 40 -12.58 8.05 -18.78
CA ASP A 40 -12.70 9.21 -19.65
C ASP A 40 -13.76 10.19 -19.10
N GLU A 41 -13.84 11.38 -19.70
CA GLU A 41 -14.84 12.40 -19.36
C GLU A 41 -16.29 11.90 -19.54
N ASN A 42 -16.49 10.89 -20.38
CA ASN A 42 -17.76 10.18 -20.59
C ASN A 42 -18.05 9.09 -19.54
N GLY A 43 -17.18 8.91 -18.54
CA GLY A 43 -17.29 7.84 -17.53
C GLY A 43 -17.05 6.44 -18.08
N ILE A 44 -16.48 6.33 -19.28
CA ILE A 44 -16.16 5.04 -19.92
C ILE A 44 -14.74 4.64 -19.53
N TYR A 45 -14.55 3.35 -19.23
CA TYR A 45 -13.24 2.81 -18.90
C TYR A 45 -12.28 2.89 -20.09
N THR A 46 -11.16 3.60 -19.92
CA THR A 46 -10.17 3.85 -21.00
C THR A 46 -9.13 2.76 -21.15
N GLY A 47 -9.22 1.67 -20.38
CA GLY A 47 -8.25 0.56 -20.43
C GLY A 47 -6.94 0.83 -19.69
N HIS A 48 -6.68 2.08 -19.31
CA HIS A 48 -5.56 2.44 -18.45
C HIS A 48 -5.89 2.18 -16.98
N PHE A 49 -4.93 1.63 -16.25
CA PHE A 49 -5.08 1.36 -14.82
C PHE A 49 -3.84 1.80 -14.06
N THR A 50 -4.05 2.40 -12.89
CA THR A 50 -3.00 2.60 -11.90
C THR A 50 -3.05 1.49 -10.88
N THR A 51 -1.92 0.81 -10.72
CA THR A 51 -1.77 -0.27 -9.76
C THR A 51 -1.19 0.26 -8.45
N PHE A 52 -1.88 -0.01 -7.35
CA PHE A 52 -1.39 0.24 -6.00
C PHE A 52 -1.12 -1.10 -5.29
N ALA A 53 0.07 -1.23 -4.70
CA ALA A 53 0.43 -2.38 -3.90
C ALA A 53 0.35 -2.00 -2.42
N LEU A 54 -0.52 -2.66 -1.66
CA LEU A 54 -0.68 -2.43 -0.22
C LEU A 54 -0.10 -3.60 0.56
N CYS A 55 0.66 -3.30 1.62
CA CYS A 55 1.15 -4.30 2.55
C CYS A 55 0.08 -4.67 3.60
N GLY A 56 0.18 -5.89 4.14
CA GLY A 56 -0.77 -6.39 5.14
C GLY A 56 -0.85 -5.55 6.42
N PHE A 57 0.25 -4.90 6.81
CA PHE A 57 0.30 -4.04 8.00
C PHE A 57 -0.67 -2.85 7.91
N VAL A 58 -0.77 -2.21 6.74
CA VAL A 58 -1.71 -1.11 6.50
C VAL A 58 -3.16 -1.59 6.68
N ARG A 59 -3.49 -2.79 6.22
CA ARG A 59 -4.85 -3.35 6.40
C ARG A 59 -5.18 -3.68 7.86
N ALA A 60 -4.20 -4.12 8.63
CA ALA A 60 -4.39 -4.42 10.05
C ALA A 60 -4.55 -3.16 10.92
N GLN A 61 -3.84 -2.08 10.55
CA GLN A 61 -3.81 -0.83 11.34
C GLN A 61 -5.02 0.06 11.08
N TYR A 62 -5.56 0.14 9.86
CA TYR A 62 -6.66 1.07 9.54
C TYR A 62 -7.99 0.73 10.24
N LEU A 63 -8.22 -0.54 10.62
CA LEU A 63 -9.36 -0.89 11.48
C LEU A 63 -9.21 -0.30 12.90
N VAL A 64 -7.98 -0.24 13.42
CA VAL A 64 -7.68 0.30 14.76
C VAL A 64 -7.60 1.82 14.73
N LEU A 65 -7.04 2.42 13.66
CA LEU A 65 -6.88 3.87 13.56
C LEU A 65 -8.22 4.60 13.35
N TRP A 66 -9.14 4.04 12.55
CA TRP A 66 -10.50 4.60 12.45
C TRP A 66 -11.29 4.45 13.75
N PHE A 67 -11.12 3.34 14.47
CA PHE A 67 -11.75 3.17 15.78
C PHE A 67 -11.20 4.16 16.81
N GLN A 68 -9.89 4.38 16.84
CA GLN A 68 -9.24 5.35 17.73
C GLN A 68 -9.61 6.80 17.38
N VAL A 69 -9.65 7.17 16.09
CA VAL A 69 -10.00 8.53 15.65
C VAL A 69 -11.48 8.86 15.87
N LEU A 70 -12.38 7.87 15.75
CA LEU A 70 -13.78 8.03 16.16
C LEU A 70 -13.94 8.10 17.68
N LEU A 71 -13.18 7.31 18.45
CA LEU A 71 -13.17 7.42 19.91
C LEU A 71 -12.63 8.78 20.36
N SER A 72 -11.58 9.31 19.72
CA SER A 72 -11.00 10.62 20.07
C SER A 72 -11.81 11.81 19.56
N ASN A 73 -12.67 11.65 18.54
CA ASN A 73 -13.65 12.68 18.15
C ASN A 73 -14.93 12.62 19.00
N SER A 74 -15.25 11.48 19.62
CA SER A 74 -16.41 11.33 20.51
C SER A 74 -16.09 11.64 21.97
N PHE A 75 -14.85 11.37 22.43
CA PHE A 75 -14.28 11.89 23.68
C PHE A 75 -13.47 13.13 23.35
N GLY A 76 -14.11 14.31 23.37
CA GLY A 76 -13.48 15.61 23.11
C GLY A 76 -12.30 15.93 24.02
N LEU A 77 -11.13 15.37 23.72
CA LEU A 77 -9.82 15.87 24.13
C LEU A 77 -9.20 16.61 22.95
N ALA A 78 -9.96 17.58 22.44
CA ALA A 78 -9.39 18.77 21.83
C ALA A 78 -8.96 19.70 22.97
N LEU A 79 -7.79 19.46 23.55
CA LEU A 79 -7.11 20.39 24.45
C LEU A 79 -5.60 20.32 24.19
N TYR A 80 -5.16 21.04 23.16
CA TYR A 80 -4.09 22.04 23.14
C TYR A 80 -3.66 22.35 21.69
#